data_AF-A0A0U1DTI4-F1
#
_entry.id   AF-A0A0U1DTI4-F1
#
_cell.length_a   1.000
_cell.length_b   1.000
_cell.length_c   1.000
_cell.angle_alpha   90.00
_cell.angle_beta   90.00
_cell.angle_gamma   90.00
#
_symmetry.space_group_name_H-M   'P 1'
#
loop_
_entity.id
_entity.type
_entity.pdbx_description
1 polymer ?
#
loop_
_entity_poly.entity_id
_entity_poly.type
_entity_poly.pdbx_seq_one_letter_code
_entity_poly.pdbx_strand_id
1 'polypeptide(L)'
;MDPAVADVADRRQADYFVRLLSQNRRLIDQRIDDYQKAIATAQANGDVDAVGNLRRMARIEEQDRDSVDGMLEKLRRRFARSSPGQPPAPPARPRAAIR
;
A
#
# COMPACT_ATOMS: atom_id res chain seq x y z
N MET A 1 0.09 5.72 30.36
CA MET A 1 -0.80 5.12 29.34
C MET A 1 -0.60 3.63 29.37
N ASP A 2 -1.68 2.87 29.44
CA ASP A 2 -1.59 1.40 29.39
C ASP A 2 -1.14 0.96 27.99
N PRO A 3 -0.05 0.17 27.85
CA PRO A 3 0.44 -0.29 26.55
C PRO A 3 -0.61 -1.07 25.75
N ALA A 4 -1.55 -1.74 26.41
CA ALA A 4 -2.64 -2.45 25.73
C ALA A 4 -3.64 -1.48 25.07
N VAL A 5 -3.90 -0.34 25.69
CA VAL A 5 -4.79 0.71 25.14
C VAL A 5 -4.13 1.39 23.95
N ALA A 6 -2.81 1.63 24.01
CA ALA A 6 -2.05 2.17 22.90
C ALA A 6 -2.06 1.24 21.67
N ASP A 7 -1.89 -0.08 21.86
CA ASP A 7 -1.93 -1.04 20.74
C ASP A 7 -3.31 -1.10 20.06
N VAL A 8 -4.40 -0.99 20.83
CA VAL A 8 -5.76 -0.92 20.28
C VAL A 8 -5.99 0.35 19.47
N ALA A 9 -5.47 1.50 19.94
CA ALA A 9 -5.57 2.76 19.21
C ALA A 9 -4.78 2.72 17.90
N ASP A 10 -3.56 2.20 17.93
CA ASP A 10 -2.69 2.04 16.75
C ASP A 10 -3.35 1.15 15.69
N ARG A 11 -3.99 0.04 16.09
CA ARG A 11 -4.72 -0.85 15.17
C ARG A 11 -5.91 -0.14 14.51
N ARG A 12 -6.71 0.59 15.28
CA ARG A 12 -7.86 1.35 14.73
C ARG A 12 -7.40 2.39 13.72
N GLN A 13 -6.29 3.07 14.00
CA GLN A 13 -5.70 4.03 13.08
C GLN A 13 -5.17 3.35 11.82
N ALA A 14 -4.53 2.20 11.94
CA ALA A 14 -4.08 1.41 10.79
C ALA A 14 -5.24 0.98 9.89
N ASP A 15 -6.34 0.48 10.46
CA ASP A 15 -7.54 0.08 9.72
C ASP A 15 -8.17 1.26 8.98
N TYR A 16 -8.14 2.46 9.58
CA TYR A 16 -8.57 3.69 8.91
C TYR A 16 -7.69 3.98 7.69
N PHE A 17 -6.36 4.01 7.85
CA PHE A 17 -5.46 4.30 6.74
C PHE A 17 -5.50 3.25 5.64
N VAL A 18 -5.67 1.96 5.98
CA VAL A 18 -5.83 0.90 4.98
C VAL A 18 -7.07 1.16 4.11
N ARG A 19 -8.20 1.55 4.71
CA ARG A 19 -9.41 1.89 3.96
C ARG A 19 -9.20 3.12 3.07
N LEU A 20 -8.63 4.19 3.63
CA LEU A 20 -8.37 5.43 2.90
C LEU A 20 -7.43 5.22 1.71
N LEU A 21 -6.30 4.56 1.94
CA LEU A 21 -5.31 4.28 0.91
C LEU A 21 -5.86 3.32 -0.16
N SER A 22 -6.67 2.34 0.22
CA SER A 22 -7.33 1.44 -0.74
C SER A 22 -8.33 2.18 -1.63
N GLN A 23 -9.06 3.16 -1.08
CA GLN A 23 -9.93 4.03 -1.87
C GLN A 23 -9.11 4.91 -2.82
N ASN A 24 -8.04 5.52 -2.32
CA ASN A 24 -7.15 6.36 -3.12
C ASN A 24 -6.52 5.57 -4.29
N ARG A 25 -6.04 4.35 -4.03
CA ARG A 25 -5.51 3.43 -5.07
C ARG A 25 -6.51 3.21 -6.21
N ARG A 26 -7.78 2.94 -5.88
CA ARG A 26 -8.82 2.75 -6.91
C ARG A 26 -9.06 4.02 -7.75
N LEU A 27 -8.96 5.19 -7.14
CA LEU A 27 -9.07 6.46 -7.87
C LEU A 27 -7.86 6.68 -8.78
N ILE A 28 -6.66 6.31 -8.35
CA ILE A 28 -5.45 6.33 -9.19
C ILE A 28 -5.62 5.38 -10.38
N ASP A 29 -6.04 4.13 -10.12
CA ASP A 29 -6.28 3.13 -11.18
C ASP A 29 -7.27 3.67 -12.22
N GLN A 30 -8.38 4.29 -11.78
CA GLN A 30 -9.34 4.91 -12.68
C GLN A 30 -8.72 6.04 -13.54
N ARG A 31 -7.88 6.90 -12.95
CA ARG A 31 -7.22 7.98 -13.71
C ARG A 31 -6.23 7.44 -14.73
N ILE A 32 -5.49 6.38 -14.38
CA ILE A 32 -4.59 5.70 -15.33
C ILE A 32 -5.39 5.17 -16.53
N ASP A 33 -6.51 4.49 -16.29
CA ASP A 33 -7.38 3.97 -17.35
C ASP A 33 -7.93 5.10 -18.24
N ASP A 34 -8.34 6.21 -17.63
CA ASP A 34 -8.85 7.37 -18.36
C ASP A 34 -7.76 8.05 -19.21
N TYR A 35 -6.53 8.17 -18.69
CA TYR A 35 -5.39 8.66 -19.47
C TYR A 35 -5.05 7.72 -20.64
N GLN A 36 -5.08 6.41 -20.43
CA GLN A 36 -4.83 5.44 -21.50
C GLN A 36 -5.85 5.56 -22.64
N LYS A 37 -7.13 5.71 -22.30
CA LYS A 37 -8.19 5.97 -23.30
C LYS A 37 -7.97 7.29 -24.03
N ALA A 38 -7.65 8.36 -23.30
CA ALA A 38 -7.37 9.67 -23.89
C ALA A 38 -6.15 9.64 -24.83
N ILE A 39 -5.10 8.88 -24.47
CA ILE A 39 -3.93 8.67 -25.33
C ILE A 39 -4.34 8.00 -26.63
N ALA A 40 -5.14 6.93 -26.57
CA ALA A 40 -5.60 6.24 -27.77
C ALA A 40 -6.40 7.16 -28.70
N THR A 41 -7.28 7.99 -28.14
CA THR A 41 -8.04 9.00 -28.89
C THR A 41 -7.12 10.06 -29.52
N ALA A 42 -6.17 10.60 -28.76
CA ALA A 42 -5.23 11.61 -29.27
C ALA A 42 -4.33 11.03 -30.38
N GLN A 43 -3.90 9.78 -30.25
CA GLN A 43 -3.16 9.06 -31.29
C GLN A 43 -3.96 8.90 -32.58
N ALA A 44 -5.24 8.52 -32.48
CA ALA A 44 -6.13 8.40 -33.63
C ALA A 44 -6.34 9.74 -34.36
N ASN A 45 -6.33 10.85 -33.61
CA ASN A 45 -6.47 12.20 -34.14
C ASN A 45 -5.15 12.81 -34.64
N GLY A 46 -4.01 12.15 -34.43
CA GLY A 46 -2.68 12.68 -34.78
C GLY A 46 -2.21 13.82 -33.87
N ASP A 47 -2.80 13.99 -32.68
CA ASP A 47 -2.44 15.04 -31.73
C ASP A 47 -1.22 14.63 -30.89
N VAL A 48 -0.03 14.85 -31.46
CA VAL A 48 1.25 14.44 -30.86
C VAL A 48 1.53 15.15 -29.53
N ASP A 49 1.16 16.42 -29.43
CA ASP A 49 1.38 17.21 -28.21
C ASP A 49 0.50 16.72 -27.06
N ALA A 50 -0.78 16.46 -27.33
CA ALA A 50 -1.66 15.84 -26.34
C ALA A 50 -1.16 14.46 -25.90
N VAL A 51 -0.69 13.62 -26.83
CA VAL A 51 -0.13 12.31 -26.50
C VAL A 51 1.07 12.43 -25.54
N GLY A 52 1.98 13.37 -25.79
CA GLY A 52 3.14 13.61 -24.92
C GLY A 52 2.74 14.02 -23.51
N ASN A 53 1.79 14.96 -23.39
CA ASN A 53 1.30 15.43 -22.10
C ASN A 53 0.53 14.34 -21.33
N LEU A 54 -0.36 13.61 -22.01
CA LEU A 54 -1.15 12.55 -21.38
C LEU A 54 -0.27 11.39 -20.88
N ARG A 55 0.78 11.00 -21.62
CA ARG A 55 1.75 9.99 -21.15
C ARG A 55 2.50 10.44 -19.91
N ARG A 56 2.86 11.72 -19.83
CA ARG A 56 3.49 12.27 -18.63
C ARG A 56 2.56 12.17 -17.42
N MET A 57 1.29 12.51 -17.58
CA MET A 57 0.30 12.42 -16.50
C MET A 57 0.06 10.97 -16.07
N ALA A 58 -0.13 10.05 -17.01
CA ALA A 58 -0.27 8.62 -16.71
C ALA A 58 0.91 8.08 -15.89
N ARG A 59 2.14 8.48 -16.23
CA ARG A 59 3.35 8.07 -15.50
C ARG A 59 3.39 8.61 -14.07
N ILE A 60 2.88 9.83 -13.83
CA ILE A 60 2.78 10.38 -12.46
C ILE A 60 1.81 9.54 -11.64
N GLU A 61 0.65 9.22 -12.20
CA GLU A 61 -0.33 8.35 -11.53
C GLU A 61 0.21 6.95 -11.24
N GLU A 62 0.99 6.37 -12.16
CA GLU A 62 1.67 5.09 -11.92
C GLU A 62 2.64 5.16 -10.74
N GLN A 63 3.40 6.26 -10.60
CA GLN A 63 4.31 6.46 -9.47
C GLN A 63 3.55 6.64 -8.15
N ASP A 64 2.42 7.34 -8.18
CA ASP A 64 1.54 7.50 -7.03
C ASP A 64 0.95 6.15 -6.60
N ARG A 65 0.53 5.31 -7.56
CA ARG A 65 0.05 3.95 -7.30
C ARG A 65 1.10 3.12 -6.59
N ASP A 66 2.32 3.10 -7.10
CA ASP A 66 3.42 2.33 -6.52
C ASP A 66 3.73 2.80 -5.09
N SER A 67 3.66 4.12 -4.85
CA SER A 67 3.83 4.71 -3.52
C SER A 67 2.74 4.28 -2.54
N VAL A 68 1.48 4.30 -2.99
CA VAL A 68 0.32 3.87 -2.18
C VAL A 68 0.36 2.37 -1.89
N ASP A 69 0.72 1.55 -2.88
CA ASP A 69 0.86 0.11 -2.72
C ASP A 69 1.96 -0.21 -1.69
N GLY A 70 3.09 0.51 -1.73
CA GLY A 70 4.16 0.39 -0.73
C GLY A 70 3.73 0.79 0.70
N MET A 71 2.88 1.81 0.85
CA MET A 71 2.32 2.19 2.15
C MET A 71 1.34 1.12 2.68
N LEU A 72 0.45 0.63 1.82
CA LEU A 72 -0.50 -0.44 2.15
C LEU A 72 0.23 -1.71 2.59
N GLU A 73 1.28 -2.11 1.89
CA GLU A 73 2.08 -3.28 2.24
C GLU A 73 2.73 -3.13 3.63
N LYS A 74 3.35 -1.98 3.91
CA LYS A 74 3.99 -1.71 5.20
C LYS A 74 2.99 -1.76 6.36
N LEU A 75 1.82 -1.14 6.19
CA LEU A 75 0.75 -1.18 7.19
C LEU A 75 0.27 -2.62 7.44
N ARG A 76 -0.08 -3.34 6.38
CA ARG A 76 -0.54 -4.74 6.48
C ARG A 76 0.51 -5.62 7.16
N ARG A 77 1.78 -5.50 6.78
CA ARG A 77 2.88 -6.29 7.36
C ARG A 77 3.08 -6.00 8.85
N ARG A 78 3.03 -4.73 9.26
CA ARG A 78 3.21 -4.34 10.67
C ARG A 78 2.11 -4.94 11.55
N PHE A 79 0.85 -4.80 11.14
CA PHE A 79 -0.28 -5.19 11.97
C PHE A 79 -0.71 -6.66 11.82
N ALA A 80 -0.34 -7.34 10.73
CA ALA A 80 -0.49 -8.80 10.61
C ALA A 80 0.44 -9.57 11.58
N ARG A 81 1.66 -9.05 11.80
CA ARG A 81 2.62 -9.64 12.75
C ARG A 81 2.22 -9.44 14.22
N SER A 82 1.40 -8.43 14.51
CA SER A 82 0.92 -8.11 15.86
C SER A 82 -0.38 -8.85 16.24
N SER A 83 -0.77 -9.89 15.49
CA SER A 83 -2.00 -10.63 15.83
C SER A 83 -1.90 -11.19 17.27
N PRO A 84 -2.87 -10.89 18.15
CA PRO A 84 -2.77 -11.11 19.58
C PRO A 84 -3.08 -12.58 19.86
N GLY A 85 -2.09 -13.44 19.68
CA GLY A 85 -2.25 -14.87 19.90
C GLY A 85 -0.95 -15.67 19.89
N GLN A 86 0.18 -15.06 19.49
CA GLN A 86 1.46 -15.75 19.53
C GLN A 86 2.23 -15.33 20.78
N PRO A 87 2.25 -16.13 21.86
CA PRO A 87 3.16 -15.90 22.97
C PRO A 87 4.60 -15.91 22.43
N PRO A 88 5.50 -15.06 22.99
CA PRO A 88 6.89 -15.04 22.59
C PRO A 88 7.47 -16.46 22.71
N ALA A 89 8.10 -16.94 21.63
CA ALA A 89 8.72 -18.25 21.63
C ALA A 89 9.67 -18.35 22.83
N PRO A 90 9.52 -19.36 23.71
CA PRO A 90 10.40 -19.48 24.87
C PRO A 90 11.85 -19.66 24.40
N PRO A 91 12.84 -19.10 25.12
CA PRO A 91 14.23 -19.20 24.74
C PRO A 91 14.64 -20.68 24.69
N ALA A 92 15.29 -21.08 23.58
CA ALA A 92 15.78 -22.43 23.38
C ALA A 92 16.70 -22.80 24.55
N ARG A 93 16.25 -23.76 25.38
CA ARG A 93 17.06 -24.27 26.49
C ARG A 93 18.33 -24.93 25.93
N PRO A 94 19.52 -24.61 26.46
CA PRO A 94 20.73 -25.31 26.07
C PRO A 94 20.61 -26.78 26.47
N ARG A 95 20.79 -27.69 25.50
CA ARG A 95 20.84 -29.13 25.75
C ARG A 95 22.08 -29.40 26.59
N ALA A 96 21.88 -29.65 27.88
CA ALA A 96 22.94 -30.16 28.75
C ALA A 96 23.41 -31.50 28.18
N ALA A 97 24.67 -31.54 27.74
CA ALA A 97 25.34 -32.77 27.38
C ALA A 97 25.55 -33.58 28.67
N ILE A 98 24.89 -34.75 28.75
CA ILE A 98 25.11 -35.73 29.80
C ILE A 98 26.51 -36.30 29.61
N ARG A 99 27.32 -36.27 30.67
CA ARG A 99 28.67 -36.82 30.75
C ARG A 99 28.65 -38.29 31.13
#